data_AF-A0A534MXX7-F1
#
_entry.id   AF-A0A534MXX7-F1
#
_cell.length_a   1.000
_cell.length_b   1.000
_cell.length_c   1.000
_cell.angle_alpha   90.00
_cell.angle_beta   90.00
_cell.angle_gamma   90.00
#
_symmetry.space_group_name_H-M   'P 1'
#
loop_
_entity.id
_entity.type
_entity.pdbx_description
1 polymer ?
#
loop_
_entity_poly.entity_id
_entity_poly.type
_entity_poly.pdbx_seq_one_letter_code
_entity_poly.pdbx_strand_id
1 'polypeptide(L)'
;MRKVLLLRVGIDKGCGGSLSPIFPDRSFEYIPIPESQPTTDPRTYTTILGRAGVPLARYVKPALAEQHPHFDPEFETCTYGDPTPLKRRQLLQLVPGDLLVFYAGLQPQPPVDPARLYIIGLIEVESVHDLWAPSASDLDTLRSKIGNNAHFFRVTPDKGLVIVRGNKARSELFTKAVPLGDGADNILCDLSELVRYSGSLRRAVGHWIDEQNPVHALEDWLKLGPMNLVGDKARLFSYVVAHDYGFAPNPDSGYCTLACCKPRIRKSAKKGDWIVGLSPARFGPPKLCYVMRVSEKVTFDQYYHVKRFQGRRDNIYHRLPNGRYEQLLNDYHNLENYKRDTQTDWVLMGSLFWYFGQQMIEPPKHLLGSDIFKRCRDRRKITDPEAIKGFVTWLANAYRVGVHSTPRDKSSQSRQSRKESERAPLEC
;
A
#
# COMPACT_ATOMS: atom_id res chain seq x y z
N MET A 1 -23.69 -10.37 -15.36
CA MET A 1 -22.79 -9.21 -15.33
C MET A 1 -22.52 -8.87 -13.88
N ARG A 2 -21.26 -8.88 -13.46
CA ARG A 2 -20.83 -8.72 -12.06
C ARG A 2 -20.24 -7.33 -11.86
N LYS A 3 -20.66 -6.60 -10.84
CA LYS A 3 -20.13 -5.27 -10.47
C LYS A 3 -19.39 -5.35 -9.15
N VAL A 4 -18.44 -4.43 -8.96
CA VAL A 4 -17.74 -4.24 -7.71
C VAL A 4 -17.91 -2.79 -7.24
N LEU A 5 -18.25 -2.62 -5.97
CA LEU A 5 -18.29 -1.33 -5.29
C LEU A 5 -17.17 -1.29 -4.24
N LEU A 6 -16.16 -0.46 -4.46
CA LEU A 6 -15.10 -0.21 -3.47
C LEU A 6 -15.59 0.77 -2.41
N LEU A 7 -15.48 0.39 -1.13
CA LEU A 7 -15.95 1.18 0.00
C LEU A 7 -14.84 1.39 1.03
N ARG A 8 -14.59 2.66 1.37
CA ARG A 8 -13.65 3.00 2.44
C ARG A 8 -14.32 2.84 3.80
N VAL A 9 -13.73 2.03 4.66
CA VAL A 9 -14.27 1.69 5.98
C VAL A 9 -13.19 1.77 7.06
N GLY A 10 -13.60 1.57 8.30
CA GLY A 10 -12.72 1.64 9.47
C GLY A 10 -12.38 3.07 9.90
N ILE A 11 -11.72 3.16 11.04
CA ILE A 11 -11.28 4.40 11.67
C ILE A 11 -10.27 5.12 10.77
N ASP A 12 -10.41 6.43 10.69
CA ASP A 12 -9.45 7.30 10.04
C ASP A 12 -9.24 8.59 10.82
N LYS A 13 -8.30 9.41 10.33
CA LYS A 13 -7.95 10.69 10.95
C LYS A 13 -9.13 11.65 11.07
N GLY A 14 -10.14 11.55 10.20
CA GLY A 14 -11.31 12.43 10.20
C GLY A 14 -12.38 12.01 11.21
N CYS A 15 -12.66 10.72 11.35
CA CYS A 15 -13.72 10.23 12.24
C CYS A 15 -13.24 9.82 13.64
N GLY A 16 -12.01 9.31 13.79
CA GLY A 16 -11.47 8.85 15.08
C GLY A 16 -10.07 9.35 15.40
N GLY A 17 -9.46 10.12 14.50
CA GLY A 17 -8.16 10.75 14.74
C GLY A 17 -6.96 9.80 14.77
N SER A 18 -7.16 8.52 14.46
CA SER A 18 -6.11 7.51 14.29
C SER A 18 -6.38 6.64 13.06
N LEU A 19 -5.48 5.72 12.74
CA LEU A 19 -5.64 4.74 11.68
C LEU A 19 -5.42 3.34 12.25
N SER A 20 -6.09 2.35 11.67
CA SER A 20 -5.87 0.94 11.98
C SER A 20 -4.40 0.55 11.75
N PRO A 21 -3.79 -0.26 12.63
CA PRO A 21 -2.42 -0.75 12.44
C PRO A 21 -2.33 -1.84 11.35
N ILE A 22 -1.20 -1.86 10.63
CA ILE A 22 -0.73 -2.99 9.82
C ILE A 22 0.68 -3.41 10.25
N PHE A 23 0.91 -4.71 10.35
CA PHE A 23 2.15 -5.30 10.84
C PHE A 23 3.07 -5.73 9.69
N PRO A 24 4.37 -6.01 9.95
CA PRO A 24 5.34 -6.37 8.91
C PRO A 24 4.89 -7.54 8.03
N ASP A 25 4.18 -8.51 8.62
CA ASP A 25 3.71 -9.74 7.99
C ASP A 25 2.36 -9.59 7.25
N ARG A 26 1.88 -8.34 7.07
CA ARG A 26 0.59 -7.95 6.46
C ARG A 26 -0.66 -8.23 7.30
N SER A 27 -0.55 -8.81 8.48
CA SER A 27 -1.69 -8.82 9.41
C SER A 27 -2.03 -7.39 9.83
N PHE A 28 -3.27 -7.14 10.23
CA PHE A 28 -3.77 -5.82 10.56
C PHE A 28 -4.88 -5.92 11.60
N GLU A 29 -5.25 -4.79 12.21
CA GLU A 29 -6.47 -4.69 13.03
C GLU A 29 -7.55 -3.95 12.25
N TYR A 30 -8.76 -4.52 12.18
CA TYR A 30 -9.92 -3.79 11.69
C TYR A 30 -10.56 -3.04 12.86
N ILE A 31 -10.43 -1.71 12.86
CA ILE A 31 -10.99 -0.86 13.91
C ILE A 31 -12.13 -0.07 13.27
N PRO A 32 -13.39 -0.30 13.65
CA PRO A 32 -14.51 0.46 13.12
C PRO A 32 -14.47 1.92 13.55
N ILE A 33 -15.27 2.77 12.89
CA ILE A 33 -15.40 4.17 13.29
C ILE A 33 -16.16 4.29 14.62
N PRO A 34 -15.96 5.39 15.37
CA PRO A 34 -16.76 5.63 16.56
C PRO A 34 -18.23 5.82 16.18
N GLU A 35 -19.14 5.19 16.93
CA GLU A 35 -20.57 5.39 16.75
C GLU A 35 -20.93 6.84 17.10
N SER A 36 -21.71 7.44 16.20
CA SER A 36 -22.13 8.85 16.22
C SER A 36 -23.51 9.06 16.82
N GLN A 37 -24.28 7.97 17.00
CA GLN A 37 -25.64 7.99 17.51
C GLN A 37 -25.75 7.19 18.82
N PRO A 38 -26.73 7.48 19.69
CA PRO A 38 -27.04 6.61 20.83
C PRO A 38 -27.31 5.16 20.36
N THR A 39 -26.63 4.20 20.98
CA THR A 39 -26.68 2.78 20.62
C THR A 39 -26.90 1.90 21.84
N THR A 40 -27.53 0.75 21.63
CA THR A 40 -27.71 -0.32 22.62
C THR A 40 -26.61 -1.39 22.55
N ASP A 41 -25.62 -1.24 21.66
CA ASP A 41 -24.47 -2.14 21.62
C ASP A 41 -23.65 -1.97 22.92
N PRO A 42 -23.52 -3.01 23.76
CA PRO A 42 -22.84 -2.87 25.04
C PRO A 42 -21.31 -2.79 24.90
N ARG A 43 -20.76 -3.05 23.71
CA ARG A 43 -19.32 -3.15 23.49
C ARG A 43 -18.70 -1.76 23.34
N THR A 44 -17.49 -1.59 23.88
CA THR A 44 -16.63 -0.42 23.70
C THR A 44 -15.30 -0.83 23.08
N TYR A 45 -14.46 0.13 22.67
CA TYR A 45 -13.11 -0.19 22.23
C TYR A 45 -12.27 -0.89 23.32
N THR A 46 -12.57 -0.66 24.60
CA THR A 46 -11.92 -1.35 25.73
C THR A 46 -12.35 -2.81 25.85
N THR A 47 -13.63 -3.14 25.61
CA THR A 47 -14.13 -4.51 25.80
C THR A 47 -13.82 -5.43 24.62
N ILE A 48 -13.63 -4.88 23.42
CA ILE A 48 -13.41 -5.68 22.21
C ILE A 48 -11.94 -6.02 22.04
N LEU A 49 -11.65 -7.32 22.02
CA LEU A 49 -10.33 -7.81 21.65
C LEU A 49 -10.16 -7.78 20.14
N GLY A 50 -9.08 -7.13 19.71
CA GLY A 50 -8.58 -7.19 18.35
C GLY A 50 -7.98 -8.55 18.02
N ARG A 51 -7.51 -8.66 16.78
CA ARG A 51 -6.92 -9.86 16.18
C ARG A 51 -5.60 -10.26 16.84
N ALA A 52 -4.88 -9.30 17.41
CA ALA A 52 -3.69 -9.55 18.23
C ALA A 52 -4.02 -9.95 19.68
N GLY A 53 -5.30 -10.15 20.02
CA GLY A 53 -5.73 -10.56 21.36
C GLY A 53 -5.69 -9.46 22.41
N VAL A 54 -5.57 -8.20 21.99
CA VAL A 54 -5.54 -7.01 22.87
C VAL A 54 -6.73 -6.10 22.60
N PRO A 55 -7.22 -5.34 23.59
CA PRO A 55 -8.30 -4.37 23.39
C PRO A 55 -8.04 -3.40 22.22
N LEU A 56 -9.08 -3.11 21.43
CA LEU A 56 -8.99 -2.10 20.36
C LEU A 56 -8.64 -0.70 20.89
N ALA A 57 -8.98 -0.42 22.17
CA ALA A 57 -8.61 0.78 22.91
C ALA A 57 -7.10 1.11 22.82
N ARG A 58 -6.24 0.08 22.65
CA ARG A 58 -4.79 0.24 22.49
C ARG A 58 -4.40 1.06 21.25
N TYR A 59 -5.23 1.09 20.22
CA TYR A 59 -4.91 1.66 18.91
C TYR A 59 -5.72 2.92 18.57
N VAL A 60 -6.65 3.31 19.43
CA VAL A 60 -7.44 4.53 19.30
C VAL A 60 -6.92 5.61 20.24
N LYS A 61 -7.40 6.85 20.08
CA LYS A 61 -7.10 7.91 21.05
C LYS A 61 -7.69 7.53 22.42
N PRO A 62 -7.03 7.86 23.55
CA PRO A 62 -7.54 7.53 24.89
C PRO A 62 -8.98 7.98 25.15
N ALA A 63 -9.37 9.15 24.62
CA ALA A 63 -10.72 9.68 24.73
C ALA A 63 -11.81 8.81 24.06
N LEU A 64 -11.44 7.90 23.17
CA LEU A 64 -12.36 6.99 22.49
C LEU A 64 -12.46 5.62 23.18
N ALA A 65 -11.65 5.32 24.20
CA ALA A 65 -11.55 3.96 24.77
C ALA A 65 -12.91 3.38 25.19
N GLU A 66 -13.73 4.20 25.86
CA GLU A 66 -15.08 3.81 26.32
C GLU A 66 -16.19 4.13 25.33
N GLN A 67 -15.87 4.61 24.12
CA GLN A 67 -16.87 4.84 23.09
C GLN A 67 -17.26 3.54 22.39
N HIS A 68 -18.52 3.46 21.95
CA HIS A 68 -19.03 2.36 21.16
C HIS A 68 -18.52 2.42 19.72
N PRO A 69 -18.02 1.31 19.16
CA PRO A 69 -17.66 1.22 17.75
C PRO A 69 -18.88 0.92 16.86
N HIS A 70 -18.92 1.53 15.67
CA HIS A 70 -19.91 1.26 14.64
C HIS A 70 -19.38 0.19 13.66
N PHE A 71 -19.65 -1.10 13.95
CA PHE A 71 -19.24 -2.23 13.12
C PHE A 71 -20.02 -2.31 11.81
N ASP A 72 -19.57 -1.56 10.81
CA ASP A 72 -20.15 -1.60 9.47
C ASP A 72 -19.07 -1.38 8.39
N PRO A 73 -18.68 -2.42 7.61
CA PRO A 73 -19.25 -3.77 7.60
C PRO A 73 -18.94 -4.55 8.87
N GLU A 74 -19.82 -5.52 9.15
CA GLU A 74 -19.56 -6.62 10.06
C GLU A 74 -19.43 -7.93 9.27
N PHE A 75 -18.51 -8.81 9.67
CA PHE A 75 -18.18 -10.02 8.93
C PHE A 75 -18.64 -11.31 9.64
N GLU A 76 -19.43 -11.21 10.70
CA GLU A 76 -20.01 -12.36 11.39
C GLU A 76 -21.26 -12.86 10.64
N THR A 77 -22.15 -11.94 10.25
CA THR A 77 -23.27 -12.21 9.33
C THR A 77 -23.08 -11.60 7.95
N CYS A 78 -21.94 -10.93 7.73
CA CYS A 78 -21.54 -10.36 6.44
C CYS A 78 -22.55 -9.35 5.91
N THR A 79 -22.78 -8.28 6.67
CA THR A 79 -23.66 -7.18 6.29
C THR A 79 -22.91 -5.87 6.15
N TYR A 80 -23.44 -5.01 5.27
CA TYR A 80 -23.02 -3.62 5.14
C TYR A 80 -24.22 -2.70 4.97
N GLY A 81 -24.32 -1.65 5.77
CA GLY A 81 -25.38 -0.66 5.74
C GLY A 81 -24.88 0.72 5.31
N ASP A 82 -25.77 1.51 4.68
CA ASP A 82 -25.55 2.96 4.62
C ASP A 82 -26.86 3.71 4.33
N PRO A 83 -27.22 4.72 5.15
CA PRO A 83 -28.41 5.54 4.90
C PRO A 83 -28.13 6.81 4.07
N THR A 84 -26.87 7.13 3.79
CA THR A 84 -26.54 8.40 3.10
C THR A 84 -27.02 8.38 1.66
N PRO A 85 -27.58 9.49 1.12
CA PRO A 85 -28.22 9.49 -0.20
C PRO A 85 -27.35 8.95 -1.34
N LEU A 86 -26.04 9.23 -1.32
CA LEU A 86 -25.12 8.77 -2.36
C LEU A 86 -24.94 7.25 -2.30
N LYS A 87 -24.54 6.72 -1.15
CA LYS A 87 -24.26 5.29 -1.01
C LYS A 87 -25.54 4.46 -1.03
N ARG A 88 -26.65 4.93 -0.43
CA ARG A 88 -27.98 4.31 -0.56
C ARG A 88 -28.30 4.02 -2.03
N ARG A 89 -28.15 5.02 -2.91
CA ARG A 89 -28.37 4.86 -4.36
C ARG A 89 -27.41 3.86 -5.01
N GLN A 90 -26.18 3.74 -4.52
CA GLN A 90 -25.23 2.73 -5.02
C GLN A 90 -25.61 1.33 -4.54
N LEU A 91 -25.97 1.16 -3.27
CA LEU A 91 -26.33 -0.14 -2.69
C LEU A 91 -27.60 -0.71 -3.34
N LEU A 92 -28.60 0.13 -3.63
CA LEU A 92 -29.83 -0.29 -4.33
C LEU A 92 -29.60 -0.81 -5.76
N GLN A 93 -28.45 -0.51 -6.36
CA GLN A 93 -28.12 -1.01 -7.69
C GLN A 93 -27.50 -2.41 -7.66
N LEU A 94 -27.10 -2.91 -6.48
CA LEU A 94 -26.45 -4.20 -6.36
C LEU A 94 -27.44 -5.36 -6.56
N VAL A 95 -26.97 -6.42 -7.20
CA VAL A 95 -27.73 -7.67 -7.40
C VAL A 95 -26.94 -8.86 -6.86
N PRO A 96 -27.59 -10.02 -6.63
CA PRO A 96 -26.88 -11.21 -6.17
C PRO A 96 -25.69 -11.55 -7.07
N GLY A 97 -24.54 -11.82 -6.44
CA GLY A 97 -23.26 -12.08 -7.10
C GLY A 97 -22.35 -10.86 -7.25
N ASP A 98 -22.86 -9.62 -7.15
CA ASP A 98 -21.99 -8.42 -7.11
C ASP A 98 -21.06 -8.43 -5.87
N LEU A 99 -20.05 -7.57 -5.86
CA LEU A 99 -19.07 -7.49 -4.78
C LEU A 99 -19.09 -6.11 -4.11
N LEU A 100 -19.12 -6.11 -2.78
CA LEU A 100 -18.62 -5.01 -1.97
C LEU A 100 -17.18 -5.32 -1.59
N VAL A 101 -16.24 -4.45 -1.93
CA VAL A 101 -14.82 -4.62 -1.57
C VAL A 101 -14.43 -3.49 -0.63
N PHE A 102 -14.00 -3.86 0.57
CA PHE A 102 -13.74 -2.92 1.65
C PHE A 102 -12.26 -2.62 1.75
N TYR A 103 -11.94 -1.33 1.81
CA TYR A 103 -10.56 -0.88 2.00
C TYR A 103 -10.46 0.11 3.15
N ALA A 104 -9.29 0.14 3.80
CA ALA A 104 -9.01 1.01 4.92
C ALA A 104 -7.63 1.65 4.78
N GLY A 105 -7.46 2.82 5.41
CA GLY A 105 -6.14 3.40 5.61
C GLY A 105 -5.46 2.70 6.78
N LEU A 106 -4.33 2.05 6.53
CA LEU A 106 -3.58 1.34 7.55
C LEU A 106 -2.23 1.99 7.80
N GLN A 107 -1.91 2.21 9.08
CA GLN A 107 -0.64 2.77 9.54
C GLN A 107 0.31 1.63 9.96
N PRO A 108 1.51 1.54 9.37
CA PRO A 108 2.52 0.60 9.79
C PRO A 108 2.82 0.67 11.30
N GLN A 109 2.96 -0.50 11.92
CA GLN A 109 3.46 -0.68 13.27
C GLN A 109 4.72 -1.55 13.25
N PRO A 110 5.91 -1.04 13.63
CA PRO A 110 6.17 0.36 14.02
C PRO A 110 5.98 1.37 12.86
N PRO A 111 5.80 2.67 13.14
CA PRO A 111 5.48 3.70 12.14
C PRO A 111 6.71 4.16 11.33
N VAL A 112 7.32 3.22 10.63
CA VAL A 112 8.54 3.43 9.80
C VAL A 112 8.25 3.86 8.36
N ASP A 113 6.97 3.87 7.95
CA ASP A 113 6.48 4.24 6.61
C ASP A 113 5.14 5.00 6.79
N PRO A 114 4.75 5.91 5.88
CA PRO A 114 3.44 6.54 5.97
C PRO A 114 2.32 5.53 5.74
N ALA A 115 1.12 5.86 6.21
CA ALA A 115 -0.06 5.05 5.97
C ALA A 115 -0.39 4.90 4.49
N ARG A 116 -0.97 3.75 4.13
CA ARG A 116 -1.45 3.46 2.77
C ARG A 116 -2.83 2.85 2.81
N LEU A 117 -3.49 2.81 1.66
CA LEU A 117 -4.76 2.10 1.52
C LEU A 117 -4.52 0.62 1.25
N TYR A 118 -5.29 -0.22 1.91
CA TYR A 118 -5.31 -1.67 1.69
C TYR A 118 -6.74 -2.16 1.62
N ILE A 119 -6.99 -3.15 0.76
CA ILE A 119 -8.22 -3.94 0.81
C ILE A 119 -8.11 -4.88 2.02
N ILE A 120 -9.15 -4.89 2.84
CA ILE A 120 -9.21 -5.62 4.10
C ILE A 120 -10.22 -6.76 4.08
N GLY A 121 -11.14 -6.79 3.12
CA GLY A 121 -12.15 -7.82 3.01
C GLY A 121 -13.14 -7.55 1.90
N LEU A 122 -14.06 -8.50 1.69
CA LEU A 122 -15.13 -8.38 0.71
C LEU A 122 -16.41 -9.04 1.20
N ILE A 123 -17.53 -8.58 0.66
CA ILE A 123 -18.83 -9.24 0.76
C ILE A 123 -19.33 -9.51 -0.66
N GLU A 124 -19.65 -10.76 -0.96
CA GLU A 124 -20.42 -11.10 -2.14
C GLU A 124 -21.91 -10.94 -1.84
N VAL A 125 -22.60 -10.12 -2.63
CA VAL A 125 -24.00 -9.78 -2.42
C VAL A 125 -24.87 -11.03 -2.57
N GLU A 126 -25.64 -11.35 -1.52
CA GLU A 126 -26.72 -12.35 -1.56
C GLU A 126 -28.07 -11.65 -1.74
N SER A 127 -28.29 -10.54 -1.03
CA SER A 127 -29.54 -9.77 -1.11
C SER A 127 -29.33 -8.32 -0.67
N VAL A 128 -30.23 -7.44 -1.12
CA VAL A 128 -30.27 -6.01 -0.77
C VAL A 128 -31.62 -5.70 -0.16
N HIS A 129 -31.62 -5.05 1.00
CA HIS A 129 -32.82 -4.74 1.77
C HIS A 129 -32.97 -3.22 1.90
N ASP A 130 -34.06 -2.67 1.36
CA ASP A 130 -34.46 -1.28 1.60
C ASP A 130 -35.46 -1.23 2.75
N LEU A 131 -35.02 -0.77 3.93
CA LEU A 131 -35.82 -0.78 5.14
C LEU A 131 -36.90 0.32 5.17
N TRP A 132 -36.86 1.25 4.21
CA TRP A 132 -37.83 2.34 4.09
C TRP A 132 -38.72 2.21 2.84
N ALA A 133 -38.62 1.08 2.12
CA ALA A 133 -39.53 0.79 1.04
C ALA A 133 -40.94 0.47 1.59
N PRO A 134 -42.03 0.86 0.90
CA PRO A 134 -43.40 0.52 1.31
C PRO A 134 -43.65 -0.98 1.48
N SER A 135 -42.84 -1.82 0.85
CA SER A 135 -42.89 -3.29 0.90
C SER A 135 -42.11 -3.92 2.06
N ALA A 136 -41.50 -3.13 2.96
CA ALA A 136 -40.77 -3.63 4.13
C ALA A 136 -41.75 -4.10 5.22
N SER A 137 -42.48 -5.19 4.96
CA SER A 137 -43.64 -5.59 5.77
C SER A 137 -43.33 -6.51 6.95
N ASP A 138 -42.08 -6.93 7.15
CA ASP A 138 -41.70 -7.78 8.29
C ASP A 138 -40.29 -7.48 8.81
N LEU A 139 -40.21 -6.52 9.73
CA LEU A 139 -38.98 -6.10 10.38
C LEU A 139 -38.41 -7.19 11.32
N ASP A 140 -39.25 -8.04 11.90
CA ASP A 140 -38.80 -9.09 12.83
C ASP A 140 -38.08 -10.20 12.08
N THR A 141 -38.65 -10.66 10.97
CA THR A 141 -37.97 -11.59 10.06
C THR A 141 -36.68 -11.00 9.52
N LEU A 142 -36.67 -9.71 9.17
CA LEU A 142 -35.47 -9.04 8.69
C LEU A 142 -34.39 -8.96 9.79
N ARG A 143 -34.77 -8.62 11.02
CA ARG A 143 -33.86 -8.55 12.16
C ARG A 143 -33.22 -9.90 12.48
N SER A 144 -33.94 -11.01 12.29
CA SER A 144 -33.34 -12.35 12.43
C SER A 144 -32.22 -12.65 11.42
N LYS A 145 -32.19 -11.97 10.27
CA LYS A 145 -31.25 -12.22 9.17
C LYS A 145 -30.09 -11.24 9.11
N ILE A 146 -30.33 -9.97 9.47
CA ILE A 146 -29.36 -8.87 9.34
C ILE A 146 -29.22 -8.03 10.62
N GLY A 147 -29.77 -8.49 11.75
CA GLY A 147 -29.84 -7.75 13.02
C GLY A 147 -28.49 -7.53 13.71
N ASN A 148 -27.43 -8.18 13.27
CA ASN A 148 -26.06 -7.94 13.77
C ASN A 148 -25.45 -6.66 13.17
N ASN A 149 -26.06 -6.07 12.14
CA ASN A 149 -25.58 -4.84 11.55
C ASN A 149 -25.65 -3.69 12.57
N ALA A 150 -24.62 -2.84 12.62
CA ALA A 150 -24.50 -1.74 13.58
C ALA A 150 -25.75 -0.84 13.64
N HIS A 151 -26.44 -0.66 12.52
CA HIS A 151 -27.64 0.17 12.42
C HIS A 151 -28.84 -0.37 13.21
N PHE A 152 -28.93 -1.67 13.51
CA PHE A 152 -30.00 -2.25 14.34
C PHE A 152 -29.82 -2.02 15.84
N PHE A 153 -28.62 -1.59 16.27
CA PHE A 153 -28.36 -1.23 17.67
C PHE A 153 -28.64 0.24 17.95
N ARG A 154 -28.84 1.08 16.93
CA ARG A 154 -29.16 2.49 17.15
C ARG A 154 -30.53 2.63 17.78
N VAL A 155 -30.61 3.50 18.78
CA VAL A 155 -31.87 3.81 19.49
C VAL A 155 -32.87 4.48 18.53
N THR A 156 -32.38 5.33 17.63
CA THR A 156 -33.19 5.95 16.57
C THR A 156 -32.87 5.29 15.23
N PRO A 157 -33.85 4.69 14.54
CA PRO A 157 -33.64 4.09 13.22
C PRO A 157 -33.20 5.10 12.15
N ASP A 158 -32.27 4.70 11.29
CA ASP A 158 -31.73 5.54 10.23
C ASP A 158 -32.66 5.70 9.04
N LYS A 159 -33.21 6.91 8.85
CA LYS A 159 -34.07 7.20 7.70
C LYS A 159 -33.36 6.87 6.38
N GLY A 160 -33.98 6.02 5.56
CA GLY A 160 -33.43 5.63 4.27
C GLY A 160 -32.27 4.63 4.36
N LEU A 161 -32.18 3.82 5.41
CA LEU A 161 -31.19 2.75 5.46
C LEU A 161 -31.41 1.68 4.39
N VAL A 162 -30.32 1.31 3.73
CA VAL A 162 -30.22 0.10 2.92
C VAL A 162 -29.17 -0.79 3.55
N ILE A 163 -29.48 -2.08 3.71
CA ILE A 163 -28.51 -3.08 4.16
C ILE A 163 -28.33 -4.11 3.07
N VAL A 164 -27.07 -4.35 2.71
CA VAL A 164 -26.64 -5.47 1.89
C VAL A 164 -26.33 -6.64 2.82
N ARG A 165 -26.88 -7.80 2.50
CA ARG A 165 -26.53 -9.08 3.12
C ARG A 165 -25.67 -9.89 2.18
N GLY A 166 -24.59 -10.43 2.72
CA GLY A 166 -23.60 -11.19 1.99
C GLY A 166 -23.78 -12.70 2.04
N ASN A 167 -23.33 -13.38 0.99
CA ASN A 167 -23.16 -14.82 1.01
C ASN A 167 -22.00 -15.17 1.94
N LYS A 168 -22.30 -15.81 3.08
CA LYS A 168 -21.32 -16.10 4.13
C LYS A 168 -20.15 -16.99 3.66
N ALA A 169 -20.36 -17.89 2.70
CA ALA A 169 -19.31 -18.78 2.18
C ALA A 169 -18.35 -18.08 1.20
N ARG A 170 -18.75 -16.92 0.67
CA ARG A 170 -18.00 -16.15 -0.33
C ARG A 170 -17.65 -14.74 0.15
N SER A 171 -17.83 -14.47 1.43
CA SER A 171 -17.56 -13.18 2.08
C SER A 171 -16.58 -13.36 3.22
N GLU A 172 -15.60 -12.47 3.33
CA GLU A 172 -14.56 -12.59 4.35
C GLU A 172 -13.91 -11.25 4.71
N LEU A 173 -13.53 -11.12 5.98
CA LEU A 173 -12.49 -10.19 6.40
C LEU A 173 -11.14 -10.90 6.25
N PHE A 174 -10.27 -10.38 5.40
CA PHE A 174 -8.99 -11.00 5.11
C PHE A 174 -8.12 -11.10 6.36
N THR A 175 -7.28 -12.13 6.41
CA THR A 175 -6.25 -12.28 7.44
C THR A 175 -5.02 -11.42 7.17
N LYS A 176 -4.80 -11.09 5.90
CA LYS A 176 -3.68 -10.30 5.41
C LYS A 176 -4.21 -9.21 4.50
N ALA A 177 -3.78 -7.97 4.73
CA ALA A 177 -4.23 -6.82 3.95
C ALA A 177 -3.63 -6.87 2.53
N VAL A 178 -4.45 -6.59 1.51
CA VAL A 178 -4.02 -6.57 0.11
C VAL A 178 -3.71 -5.11 -0.30
N PRO A 179 -2.51 -4.80 -0.85
CA PRO A 179 -2.15 -3.43 -1.21
C PRO A 179 -3.13 -2.80 -2.21
N LEU A 180 -3.52 -1.55 -1.97
CA LEU A 180 -4.42 -0.80 -2.85
C LEU A 180 -3.86 0.57 -3.23
N GLY A 181 -3.27 1.30 -2.27
CA GLY A 181 -2.89 2.70 -2.46
C GLY A 181 -1.39 3.00 -2.49
N ASP A 182 -1.05 4.12 -3.13
CA ASP A 182 0.32 4.64 -3.30
C ASP A 182 0.85 5.45 -2.09
N GLY A 183 0.04 5.61 -1.05
CA GLY A 183 0.35 6.45 0.12
C GLY A 183 -0.11 7.91 0.01
N ALA A 184 -0.78 8.30 -1.08
CA ALA A 184 -1.39 9.61 -1.29
C ALA A 184 -2.91 9.52 -1.53
N ASP A 185 -3.57 8.50 -0.96
CA ASP A 185 -4.99 8.16 -1.17
C ASP A 185 -5.37 7.92 -2.65
N ASN A 186 -4.40 7.62 -3.52
CA ASN A 186 -4.66 7.17 -4.89
C ASN A 186 -4.44 5.66 -4.98
N ILE A 187 -5.11 5.02 -5.93
CA ILE A 187 -4.84 3.63 -6.28
C ILE A 187 -3.40 3.47 -6.78
N LEU A 188 -2.76 2.33 -6.50
CA LEU A 188 -1.44 2.00 -7.02
C LEU A 188 -1.41 2.13 -8.55
N CYS A 189 -0.35 2.73 -9.10
CA CYS A 189 -0.20 2.93 -10.54
C CYS A 189 -0.32 1.61 -11.31
N ASP A 190 0.31 0.54 -10.80
CA ASP A 190 0.26 -0.80 -11.40
C ASP A 190 -1.16 -1.40 -11.39
N LEU A 191 -1.99 -1.03 -10.41
CA LEU A 191 -3.36 -1.53 -10.28
C LEU A 191 -4.35 -0.66 -11.05
N SER A 192 -4.09 0.64 -11.17
CA SER A 192 -4.91 1.59 -11.93
C SER A 192 -5.13 1.12 -13.37
N GLU A 193 -4.05 0.64 -14.00
CA GLU A 193 -4.11 0.08 -15.36
C GLU A 193 -4.87 -1.24 -15.41
N LEU A 194 -4.65 -2.09 -14.40
CA LEU A 194 -5.26 -3.42 -14.30
C LEU A 194 -6.76 -3.33 -14.13
N VAL A 195 -7.27 -2.38 -13.35
CA VAL A 195 -8.72 -2.24 -13.02
C VAL A 195 -9.39 -1.08 -13.77
N ARG A 196 -8.64 -0.39 -14.65
CA ARG A 196 -9.06 0.80 -15.41
C ARG A 196 -9.69 1.91 -14.55
N TYR A 197 -9.33 1.96 -13.27
CA TYR A 197 -9.76 3.00 -12.35
C TYR A 197 -8.58 3.94 -12.10
N SER A 198 -8.79 5.23 -12.33
CA SER A 198 -7.84 6.28 -11.94
C SER A 198 -8.58 7.32 -11.11
N GLY A 199 -8.03 7.70 -9.96
CA GLY A 199 -8.66 8.68 -9.10
C GLY A 199 -8.37 8.48 -7.61
N SER A 200 -8.89 9.42 -6.83
CA SER A 200 -8.78 9.41 -5.38
C SER A 200 -9.73 8.40 -4.76
N LEU A 201 -9.26 7.65 -3.77
CA LEU A 201 -10.02 6.69 -2.97
C LEU A 201 -10.43 7.32 -1.62
N ARG A 202 -10.96 8.55 -1.69
CA ARG A 202 -11.50 9.25 -0.52
C ARG A 202 -12.87 8.70 -0.12
N ARG A 203 -13.21 8.87 1.15
CA ARG A 203 -14.36 8.26 1.84
C ARG A 203 -15.74 8.69 1.34
N ALA A 204 -15.85 9.84 0.67
CA ALA A 204 -17.12 10.52 0.40
C ALA A 204 -18.10 9.72 -0.48
N VAL A 205 -17.60 8.77 -1.27
CA VAL A 205 -18.40 7.95 -2.20
C VAL A 205 -17.84 6.53 -2.31
N GLY A 206 -18.70 5.57 -2.63
CA GLY A 206 -18.24 4.27 -3.14
C GLY A 206 -17.74 4.41 -4.57
N HIS A 207 -16.81 3.54 -4.99
CA HIS A 207 -16.20 3.60 -6.32
C HIS A 207 -16.57 2.36 -7.13
N TRP A 208 -17.24 2.56 -8.26
CA TRP A 208 -17.67 1.46 -9.13
C TRP A 208 -16.53 0.92 -9.99
N ILE A 209 -16.45 -0.41 -10.07
CA ILE A 209 -15.72 -1.16 -11.07
C ILE A 209 -16.73 -2.15 -11.66
N ASP A 210 -17.27 -1.84 -12.83
CA ASP A 210 -18.21 -2.70 -13.57
C ASP A 210 -17.49 -3.50 -14.65
N GLU A 211 -18.19 -4.36 -15.40
CA GLU A 211 -17.59 -5.24 -16.43
C GLU A 211 -17.05 -4.51 -17.68
N GLN A 212 -17.41 -3.23 -17.89
CA GLN A 212 -16.71 -2.39 -18.87
C GLN A 212 -15.27 -2.08 -18.40
N ASN A 213 -15.08 -2.18 -17.09
CA ASN A 213 -13.80 -2.28 -16.42
C ASN A 213 -13.46 -3.76 -16.14
N PRO A 214 -12.19 -4.12 -16.03
CA PRO A 214 -11.78 -5.52 -15.88
C PRO A 214 -11.98 -6.01 -14.43
N VAL A 215 -13.21 -6.38 -14.08
CA VAL A 215 -13.58 -6.96 -12.77
C VAL A 215 -12.72 -8.18 -12.43
N HIS A 216 -12.48 -9.06 -13.40
CA HIS A 216 -11.62 -10.24 -13.22
C HIS A 216 -10.18 -9.87 -12.81
N ALA A 217 -9.64 -8.75 -13.30
CA ALA A 217 -8.32 -8.29 -12.89
C ALA A 217 -8.27 -7.88 -11.42
N LEU A 218 -9.34 -7.29 -10.90
CA LEU A 218 -9.46 -7.02 -9.46
C LEU A 218 -9.61 -8.32 -8.68
N GLU A 219 -10.43 -9.28 -9.14
CA GLU A 219 -10.58 -10.59 -8.48
C GLU A 219 -9.24 -11.34 -8.41
N ASP A 220 -8.46 -11.32 -9.49
CA ASP A 220 -7.12 -11.89 -9.52
C ASP A 220 -6.17 -11.14 -8.60
N TRP A 221 -6.27 -9.81 -8.52
CA TRP A 221 -5.51 -9.02 -7.54
C TRP A 221 -5.90 -9.33 -6.08
N LEU A 222 -7.18 -9.56 -5.79
CA LEU A 222 -7.63 -9.96 -4.46
C LEU A 222 -7.04 -11.31 -4.04
N LYS A 223 -6.94 -12.26 -4.99
CA LYS A 223 -6.40 -13.60 -4.75
C LYS A 223 -4.86 -13.64 -4.73
N LEU A 224 -4.23 -12.96 -5.68
CA LEU A 224 -2.80 -13.10 -5.97
C LEU A 224 -1.98 -11.88 -5.50
N GLY A 225 -2.61 -10.74 -5.27
CA GLY A 225 -1.94 -9.49 -4.95
C GLY A 225 -0.84 -9.16 -5.97
N PRO A 226 0.33 -8.65 -5.52
CA PRO A 226 1.47 -8.34 -6.39
C PRO A 226 1.94 -9.46 -7.32
N MET A 227 1.63 -10.73 -7.04
CA MET A 227 2.00 -11.85 -7.90
C MET A 227 1.30 -11.77 -9.26
N ASN A 228 0.12 -11.14 -9.33
CA ASN A 228 -0.64 -10.94 -10.57
C ASN A 228 0.11 -10.08 -11.61
N LEU A 229 1.17 -9.37 -11.19
CA LEU A 229 1.94 -8.47 -12.04
C LEU A 229 3.15 -9.12 -12.72
N VAL A 230 3.40 -10.41 -12.46
CA VAL A 230 4.48 -11.19 -13.07
C VAL A 230 3.92 -11.97 -14.25
N GLY A 231 4.07 -11.42 -15.46
CA GLY A 231 3.74 -12.11 -16.71
C GLY A 231 4.93 -12.81 -17.37
N ASP A 232 4.68 -13.52 -18.47
CA ASP A 232 5.66 -14.35 -19.18
C ASP A 232 6.88 -13.59 -19.73
N LYS A 233 6.78 -12.27 -19.86
CA LYS A 233 7.87 -11.40 -20.32
C LYS A 233 8.51 -10.60 -19.18
N ALA A 234 8.23 -10.97 -17.93
CA ALA A 234 8.80 -10.30 -16.77
C ALA A 234 10.32 -10.34 -16.81
N ARG A 235 10.96 -9.23 -16.46
CA ARG A 235 12.41 -9.14 -16.33
C ARG A 235 12.74 -8.60 -14.96
N LEU A 236 13.80 -9.14 -14.38
CA LEU A 236 14.30 -8.71 -13.08
C LEU A 236 15.77 -8.34 -13.21
N PHE A 237 16.14 -7.19 -12.65
CA PHE A 237 17.52 -6.74 -12.54
C PHE A 237 17.97 -6.79 -11.10
N SER A 238 19.04 -7.52 -10.80
CA SER A 238 19.65 -7.53 -9.46
C SER A 238 21.04 -6.90 -9.46
N TYR A 239 21.39 -6.19 -8.37
CA TYR A 239 22.70 -5.61 -8.19
C TYR A 239 23.07 -5.45 -6.71
N VAL A 240 24.35 -5.23 -6.42
CA VAL A 240 24.83 -4.97 -5.05
C VAL A 240 24.68 -3.50 -4.66
N VAL A 241 23.99 -3.24 -3.56
CA VAL A 241 23.84 -1.92 -2.93
C VAL A 241 25.05 -1.64 -2.03
N ALA A 242 26.13 -1.16 -2.65
CA ALA A 242 27.41 -0.91 -1.99
C ALA A 242 27.28 0.01 -0.76
N HIS A 243 26.51 1.09 -0.93
CA HIS A 243 26.15 2.06 0.09
C HIS A 243 24.65 2.34 0.02
N ASP A 244 24.01 2.44 1.17
CA ASP A 244 22.58 2.66 1.31
C ASP A 244 22.33 3.81 2.30
N TYR A 245 22.38 5.02 1.78
CA TYR A 245 22.06 6.25 2.51
C TYR A 245 20.60 6.70 2.30
N GLY A 246 19.79 5.89 1.59
CA GLY A 246 18.45 6.28 1.14
C GLY A 246 18.46 7.26 -0.03
N PHE A 247 19.54 7.28 -0.81
CA PHE A 247 19.70 8.13 -2.00
C PHE A 247 19.29 7.40 -3.28
N ALA A 248 19.85 6.23 -3.60
CA ALA A 248 19.48 5.50 -4.81
C ALA A 248 19.74 4.00 -4.57
N PRO A 249 18.75 3.24 -4.06
CA PRO A 249 17.33 3.57 -4.01
C PRO A 249 16.95 4.66 -2.99
N ASN A 250 15.91 5.45 -3.30
CA ASN A 250 15.24 6.35 -2.36
C ASN A 250 13.79 5.89 -2.15
N PRO A 251 13.36 5.49 -0.94
CA PRO A 251 12.03 4.95 -0.68
C PRO A 251 10.99 5.97 -0.13
N ASP A 252 11.27 7.26 -0.24
CA ASP A 252 10.45 8.34 0.31
C ASP A 252 9.18 8.67 -0.53
N SER A 253 8.27 9.46 0.05
CA SER A 253 7.09 10.03 -0.64
C SER A 253 6.15 9.00 -1.29
N GLY A 254 6.12 7.78 -0.74
CA GLY A 254 5.29 6.67 -1.24
C GLY A 254 5.87 5.95 -2.46
N TYR A 255 7.12 6.26 -2.86
CA TYR A 255 7.77 5.69 -4.04
C TYR A 255 9.19 5.21 -3.72
N CYS A 256 9.58 4.08 -4.30
CA CYS A 256 10.99 3.73 -4.42
C CYS A 256 11.51 4.18 -5.79
N THR A 257 12.57 4.97 -5.79
CA THR A 257 13.17 5.53 -7.00
C THR A 257 14.62 5.10 -7.14
N LEU A 258 15.02 4.88 -8.40
CA LEU A 258 16.41 4.79 -8.80
C LEU A 258 16.65 5.92 -9.79
N ALA A 259 16.79 7.14 -9.26
CA ALA A 259 16.98 8.35 -10.06
C ALA A 259 18.43 8.51 -10.51
N CYS A 260 19.38 8.20 -9.63
CA CYS A 260 20.81 8.27 -9.92
C CYS A 260 21.46 6.89 -9.77
N CYS A 261 22.78 6.82 -9.97
CA CYS A 261 23.54 5.58 -9.97
C CYS A 261 23.04 4.58 -11.03
N LYS A 262 23.78 3.48 -11.20
CA LYS A 262 23.40 2.34 -12.06
C LYS A 262 22.81 2.73 -13.44
N PRO A 263 23.48 3.60 -14.23
CA PRO A 263 22.93 4.12 -15.49
C PRO A 263 22.56 3.02 -16.49
N ARG A 264 23.25 1.87 -16.47
CA ARG A 264 22.93 0.74 -17.35
C ARG A 264 21.60 0.06 -16.99
N ILE A 265 21.23 -0.01 -15.71
CA ILE A 265 19.91 -0.49 -15.29
C ILE A 265 18.85 0.53 -15.71
N ARG A 266 19.04 1.80 -15.35
CA ARG A 266 18.11 2.90 -15.68
C ARG A 266 17.85 3.00 -17.18
N LYS A 267 18.89 2.85 -18.01
CA LYS A 267 18.77 2.80 -19.47
C LYS A 267 17.99 1.58 -19.96
N SER A 268 18.25 0.39 -19.42
CA SER A 268 17.72 -0.89 -19.93
C SER A 268 16.33 -1.26 -19.42
N ALA A 269 16.00 -0.94 -18.17
CA ALA A 269 14.74 -1.30 -17.56
C ALA A 269 13.58 -0.57 -18.24
N LYS A 270 12.42 -1.20 -18.26
CA LYS A 270 11.15 -0.67 -18.76
C LYS A 270 10.09 -0.84 -17.67
N LYS A 271 8.96 -0.16 -17.87
CA LYS A 271 7.75 -0.40 -17.09
C LYS A 271 7.43 -1.89 -17.03
N GLY A 272 7.10 -2.37 -15.84
CA GLY A 272 6.83 -3.77 -15.54
C GLY A 272 8.04 -4.63 -15.14
N ASP A 273 9.26 -4.13 -15.32
CA ASP A 273 10.45 -4.83 -14.83
C ASP A 273 10.60 -4.68 -13.31
N TRP A 274 11.30 -5.63 -12.69
CA TRP A 274 11.61 -5.64 -11.27
C TRP A 274 13.08 -5.27 -11.03
N ILE A 275 13.35 -4.48 -10.00
CA ILE A 275 14.70 -4.13 -9.57
C ILE A 275 14.91 -4.65 -8.15
N VAL A 276 16.03 -5.34 -7.93
CA VAL A 276 16.42 -5.97 -6.66
C VAL A 276 17.78 -5.47 -6.22
N GLY A 277 17.84 -4.92 -5.01
CA GLY A 277 19.10 -4.55 -4.36
C GLY A 277 19.54 -5.59 -3.34
N LEU A 278 20.77 -6.06 -3.46
CA LEU A 278 21.38 -7.06 -2.58
C LEU A 278 22.46 -6.46 -1.68
N SER A 279 22.65 -7.05 -0.50
CA SER A 279 23.70 -6.67 0.43
C SER A 279 25.11 -6.98 -0.12
N PRO A 280 26.11 -6.14 0.20
CA PRO A 280 27.52 -6.42 -0.08
C PRO A 280 28.05 -7.67 0.63
N ALA A 281 29.13 -8.26 0.11
CA ALA A 281 29.72 -9.50 0.64
C ALA A 281 30.17 -9.42 2.10
N ARG A 282 30.55 -8.23 2.58
CA ARG A 282 30.91 -7.98 3.99
C ARG A 282 29.78 -8.28 4.99
N PHE A 283 28.55 -8.46 4.52
CA PHE A 283 27.39 -8.81 5.36
C PHE A 283 27.00 -10.30 5.26
N GLY A 284 27.94 -11.17 4.86
CA GLY A 284 27.71 -12.62 4.77
C GLY A 284 27.01 -13.04 3.49
N PRO A 285 26.11 -14.04 3.49
CA PRO A 285 25.28 -14.41 2.35
C PRO A 285 24.46 -13.24 1.79
N PRO A 286 24.05 -13.27 0.51
CA PRO A 286 23.26 -12.19 -0.10
C PRO A 286 21.93 -12.00 0.62
N LYS A 287 21.74 -10.80 1.17
CA LYS A 287 20.50 -10.36 1.82
C LYS A 287 19.77 -9.35 0.94
N LEU A 288 18.46 -9.31 1.03
CA LEU A 288 17.60 -8.39 0.30
C LEU A 288 17.56 -7.02 0.98
N CYS A 289 18.05 -5.99 0.30
CA CYS A 289 17.98 -4.60 0.78
C CYS A 289 16.69 -3.91 0.31
N TYR A 290 16.31 -4.09 -0.95
CA TYR A 290 15.05 -3.57 -1.46
C TYR A 290 14.60 -4.30 -2.74
N VAL A 291 13.32 -4.13 -3.07
CA VAL A 291 12.69 -4.52 -4.33
C VAL A 291 11.76 -3.42 -4.77
N MET A 292 11.72 -3.12 -6.06
CA MET A 292 10.65 -2.30 -6.64
C MET A 292 10.23 -2.85 -7.99
N ARG A 293 8.95 -2.73 -8.32
CA ARG A 293 8.48 -2.86 -9.70
C ARG A 293 8.52 -1.49 -10.35
N VAL A 294 9.06 -1.40 -11.56
CA VAL A 294 9.09 -0.14 -12.32
C VAL A 294 7.68 0.16 -12.81
N SER A 295 6.99 1.08 -12.15
CA SER A 295 5.69 1.58 -12.57
C SER A 295 5.85 2.64 -13.67
N GLU A 296 6.91 3.44 -13.58
CA GLU A 296 7.17 4.56 -14.49
C GLU A 296 8.66 4.70 -14.79
N LYS A 297 8.95 5.23 -15.98
CA LYS A 297 10.29 5.58 -16.44
C LYS A 297 10.23 6.96 -17.08
N VAL A 298 10.85 7.93 -16.42
CA VAL A 298 10.74 9.36 -16.76
C VAL A 298 12.12 9.96 -16.95
N THR A 299 12.22 11.13 -17.58
CA THR A 299 13.49 11.88 -17.66
C THR A 299 13.83 12.55 -16.32
N PHE A 300 15.05 13.07 -16.18
CA PHE A 300 15.41 13.87 -15.02
C PHE A 300 14.51 15.10 -14.88
N ASP A 301 14.22 15.82 -15.96
CA ASP A 301 13.36 17.01 -15.91
C ASP A 301 11.92 16.67 -15.50
N GLN A 302 11.38 15.58 -16.04
CA GLN A 302 10.05 15.09 -15.65
C GLN A 302 10.02 14.73 -14.16
N TYR A 303 11.03 14.04 -13.65
CA TYR A 303 11.15 13.72 -12.23
C TYR A 303 11.31 15.00 -11.39
N TYR A 304 12.14 15.92 -11.86
CA TYR A 304 12.47 17.17 -11.19
C TYR A 304 11.25 18.01 -10.92
N HIS A 305 10.35 18.18 -11.89
CA HIS A 305 9.17 19.04 -11.76
C HIS A 305 7.99 18.43 -11.02
N VAL A 306 8.05 17.15 -10.63
CA VAL A 306 6.96 16.52 -9.88
C VAL A 306 6.91 17.08 -8.45
N LYS A 307 5.84 17.83 -8.12
CA LYS A 307 5.66 18.51 -6.83
C LYS A 307 5.90 17.60 -5.61
N ARG A 308 5.42 16.35 -5.65
CA ARG A 308 5.60 15.39 -4.55
C ARG A 308 7.03 14.87 -4.38
N PHE A 309 7.92 15.11 -5.34
CA PHE A 309 9.33 14.69 -5.30
C PHE A 309 10.30 15.86 -5.15
N GLN A 310 9.79 17.09 -5.01
CA GLN A 310 10.60 18.25 -4.68
C GLN A 310 11.27 18.08 -3.33
N GLY A 311 12.57 18.38 -3.26
CA GLY A 311 13.37 18.22 -2.04
C GLY A 311 13.78 16.78 -1.71
N ARG A 312 13.40 15.78 -2.52
CA ARG A 312 13.92 14.42 -2.36
C ARG A 312 15.42 14.42 -2.62
N ARG A 313 16.15 13.66 -1.80
CA ARG A 313 17.62 13.60 -1.84
C ARG A 313 18.17 13.17 -3.19
N ASP A 314 17.42 12.37 -3.93
CA ASP A 314 17.82 11.81 -5.23
C ASP A 314 17.32 12.61 -6.44
N ASN A 315 16.61 13.72 -6.19
CA ASN A 315 16.11 14.65 -7.18
C ASN A 315 17.05 15.85 -7.33
N ILE A 316 18.24 15.58 -7.88
CA ILE A 316 19.36 16.55 -7.91
C ILE A 316 19.77 16.97 -9.33
N TYR A 317 19.09 16.51 -10.38
CA TYR A 317 19.46 16.84 -11.76
C TYR A 317 18.27 17.41 -12.51
N HIS A 318 18.50 18.48 -13.26
CA HIS A 318 17.57 19.07 -14.23
C HIS A 318 18.36 19.81 -15.31
N ARG A 319 17.76 20.05 -16.48
CA ARG A 319 18.43 20.72 -17.60
C ARG A 319 18.33 22.24 -17.52
N LEU A 320 19.47 22.89 -17.74
CA LEU A 320 19.55 24.32 -18.00
C LEU A 320 19.14 24.65 -19.44
N PRO A 321 18.83 25.92 -19.78
CA PRO A 321 18.49 26.34 -21.15
C PRO A 321 19.54 25.99 -22.20
N ASN A 322 20.81 25.82 -21.81
CA ASN A 322 21.90 25.40 -22.69
C ASN A 322 21.97 23.87 -22.94
N GLY A 323 21.02 23.10 -22.39
CA GLY A 323 20.89 21.66 -22.55
C GLY A 323 21.79 20.81 -21.63
N ARG A 324 22.70 21.42 -20.86
CA ARG A 324 23.49 20.72 -19.84
C ARG A 324 22.65 20.47 -18.59
N TYR A 325 22.96 19.39 -17.88
CA TYR A 325 22.38 19.20 -16.55
C TYR A 325 23.05 20.13 -15.55
N GLU A 326 22.25 20.75 -14.71
CA GLU A 326 22.68 21.27 -13.42
C GLU A 326 22.55 20.15 -12.38
N GLN A 327 23.58 20.02 -11.55
CA GLN A 327 23.53 19.18 -10.37
C GLN A 327 23.33 20.06 -9.15
N LEU A 328 22.20 19.88 -8.45
CA LEU A 328 21.95 20.58 -7.19
C LEU A 328 22.98 20.17 -6.13
N LEU A 329 23.33 21.13 -5.26
CA LEU A 329 24.23 20.89 -4.14
C LEU A 329 23.67 19.77 -3.23
N ASN A 330 24.51 18.77 -2.92
CA ASN A 330 24.11 17.61 -2.13
C ASN A 330 25.34 16.89 -1.53
N ASP A 331 25.12 16.09 -0.48
CA ASP A 331 26.20 15.38 0.25
C ASP A 331 26.56 14.00 -0.34
N TYR A 332 26.00 13.63 -1.49
CA TYR A 332 25.98 12.25 -1.98
C TYR A 332 26.72 12.05 -3.30
N HIS A 333 26.73 13.07 -4.15
CA HIS A 333 27.28 12.99 -5.49
C HIS A 333 28.07 14.25 -5.82
N ASN A 334 29.26 14.03 -6.37
CA ASN A 334 30.19 15.07 -6.84
C ASN A 334 30.33 15.04 -8.38
N LEU A 335 31.32 15.75 -8.92
CA LEU A 335 31.58 15.84 -10.37
C LEU A 335 31.89 14.49 -11.04
N GLU A 336 32.52 13.54 -10.35
CA GLU A 336 32.74 12.19 -10.90
C GLU A 336 31.40 11.46 -11.07
N ASN A 337 30.49 11.67 -10.13
CA ASN A 337 29.16 11.09 -10.19
C ASN A 337 28.30 11.76 -11.25
N TYR A 338 28.41 13.07 -11.45
CA TYR A 338 27.77 13.77 -12.58
C TYR A 338 28.04 13.07 -13.91
N LYS A 339 29.31 12.76 -14.21
CA LYS A 339 29.71 12.10 -15.47
C LYS A 339 29.09 10.71 -15.63
N ARG A 340 28.90 9.99 -14.52
CA ARG A 340 28.31 8.64 -14.52
C ARG A 340 26.79 8.67 -14.59
N ASP A 341 26.16 9.55 -13.81
CA ASP A 341 24.71 9.63 -13.67
C ASP A 341 24.07 10.19 -14.94
N THR A 342 24.71 11.14 -15.61
CA THR A 342 24.20 11.77 -16.83
C THR A 342 24.41 10.93 -18.11
N GLN A 343 24.98 9.72 -18.00
CA GLN A 343 25.06 8.75 -19.12
C GLN A 343 23.68 8.27 -19.61
N THR A 344 22.64 8.54 -18.82
CA THR A 344 21.24 8.28 -19.17
C THR A 344 20.38 9.33 -18.48
N ASP A 345 19.36 9.81 -19.19
CA ASP A 345 18.36 10.75 -18.68
C ASP A 345 17.30 10.05 -17.80
N TRP A 346 17.22 8.72 -17.92
CA TRP A 346 16.14 7.96 -17.32
C TRP A 346 16.22 7.82 -15.80
N VAL A 347 15.13 8.14 -15.12
CA VAL A 347 14.81 7.83 -13.72
C VAL A 347 13.79 6.69 -13.69
N LEU A 348 14.01 5.69 -12.83
CA LEU A 348 13.05 4.60 -12.61
C LEU A 348 12.26 4.89 -11.33
N MET A 349 10.95 4.75 -11.39
CA MET A 349 10.05 4.94 -10.24
C MET A 349 9.18 3.70 -10.04
N GLY A 350 8.97 3.33 -8.78
CA GLY A 350 8.09 2.23 -8.39
C GLY A 350 7.18 2.60 -7.24
N SER A 351 5.86 2.63 -7.49
CA SER A 351 4.83 2.74 -6.45
C SER A 351 4.69 1.47 -5.63
N LEU A 352 4.97 0.31 -6.24
CA LEU A 352 5.00 -1.00 -5.60
C LEU A 352 6.44 -1.39 -5.26
N PHE A 353 6.77 -1.37 -3.97
CA PHE A 353 8.12 -1.66 -3.49
C PHE A 353 8.16 -2.22 -2.08
N TRP A 354 9.30 -2.79 -1.73
CA TRP A 354 9.68 -3.23 -0.39
C TRP A 354 11.08 -2.70 -0.11
N TYR A 355 11.23 -1.88 0.93
CA TYR A 355 12.54 -1.34 1.32
C TYR A 355 12.89 -1.80 2.74
N PHE A 356 13.92 -2.62 2.85
CA PHE A 356 14.35 -3.24 4.11
C PHE A 356 15.54 -2.54 4.76
N GLY A 357 16.25 -1.66 4.04
CA GLY A 357 17.30 -0.80 4.59
C GLY A 357 18.29 -1.55 5.49
N GLN A 358 18.43 -1.09 6.74
CA GLN A 358 19.30 -1.69 7.75
C GLN A 358 18.90 -3.11 8.17
N GLN A 359 17.61 -3.44 8.17
CA GLN A 359 17.12 -4.74 8.61
C GLN A 359 17.66 -5.87 7.72
N MET A 360 17.70 -5.66 6.40
CA MET A 360 18.16 -6.61 5.37
C MET A 360 17.62 -8.03 5.52
N ILE A 361 16.76 -8.47 4.60
CA ILE A 361 16.09 -9.77 4.75
C ILE A 361 16.92 -10.91 4.16
N GLU A 362 17.11 -11.97 4.95
CA GLU A 362 17.66 -13.22 4.44
C GLU A 362 16.58 -13.96 3.63
N PRO A 363 16.87 -14.34 2.37
CA PRO A 363 15.91 -15.11 1.60
C PRO A 363 15.84 -16.56 2.11
N PRO A 364 14.72 -17.27 1.87
CA PRO A 364 14.63 -18.71 2.01
C PRO A 364 15.78 -19.44 1.33
N LYS A 365 16.21 -20.57 1.90
CA LYS A 365 17.35 -21.36 1.38
C LYS A 365 17.25 -21.68 -0.11
N HIS A 366 16.04 -21.99 -0.61
CA HIS A 366 15.81 -22.30 -2.02
C HIS A 366 16.03 -21.10 -2.96
N LEU A 367 15.89 -19.86 -2.48
CA LEU A 367 16.16 -18.65 -3.26
C LEU A 367 17.62 -18.20 -3.17
N LEU A 368 18.33 -18.54 -2.08
CA LEU A 368 19.71 -18.10 -1.86
C LEU A 368 20.68 -18.58 -2.95
N GLY A 369 20.45 -19.76 -3.52
CA GLY A 369 21.21 -20.32 -4.64
C GLY A 369 20.76 -19.86 -6.04
N SER A 370 19.69 -19.07 -6.13
CA SER A 370 19.14 -18.63 -7.42
C SER A 370 19.97 -17.54 -8.09
N ASP A 371 19.78 -17.38 -9.40
CA ASP A 371 20.42 -16.31 -10.17
C ASP A 371 20.02 -14.90 -9.72
N ILE A 372 18.88 -14.76 -9.02
CA ILE A 372 18.41 -13.48 -8.45
C ILE A 372 19.35 -13.01 -7.34
N PHE A 373 19.78 -13.92 -6.46
CA PHE A 373 20.62 -13.62 -5.29
C PHE A 373 22.12 -13.72 -5.55
N LYS A 374 22.54 -14.06 -6.77
CA LYS A 374 23.94 -14.09 -7.16
C LYS A 374 24.51 -12.66 -7.26
N ARG A 375 25.52 -12.35 -6.45
CA ARG A 375 26.22 -11.06 -6.50
C ARG A 375 27.05 -10.93 -7.78
N CYS A 376 27.08 -9.72 -8.33
CA CYS A 376 27.98 -9.36 -9.42
C CYS A 376 28.39 -7.88 -9.31
N ARG A 377 29.47 -7.49 -10.01
CA ARG A 377 30.03 -6.13 -9.93
C ARG A 377 29.11 -5.06 -10.53
N ASP A 378 28.36 -5.38 -11.59
CA ASP A 378 27.46 -4.44 -12.27
C ASP A 378 25.98 -4.74 -11.98
N ARG A 379 25.37 -5.60 -12.79
CA ARG A 379 23.98 -6.07 -12.66
C ARG A 379 23.82 -7.46 -13.25
N ARG A 380 22.81 -8.19 -12.80
CA ARG A 380 22.25 -9.34 -13.52
C ARG A 380 20.91 -8.96 -14.14
N LYS A 381 20.53 -9.69 -15.19
CA LYS A 381 19.22 -9.63 -15.81
C LYS A 381 18.68 -11.06 -15.83
N ILE A 382 17.58 -11.29 -15.12
CA ILE A 382 16.86 -12.55 -15.04
C ILE A 382 15.62 -12.40 -15.90
N THR A 383 15.35 -13.41 -16.73
CA THR A 383 14.21 -13.45 -17.66
C THR A 383 13.43 -14.76 -17.58
N ASP A 384 13.73 -15.59 -16.59
CA ASP A 384 12.93 -16.79 -16.26
C ASP A 384 11.69 -16.34 -15.46
N PRO A 385 10.48 -16.41 -16.05
CA PRO A 385 9.27 -15.94 -15.38
C PRO A 385 8.93 -16.74 -14.13
N GLU A 386 9.23 -18.04 -14.08
CA GLU A 386 8.92 -18.89 -12.93
C GLU A 386 9.82 -18.56 -11.74
N ALA A 387 11.11 -18.30 -11.98
CA ALA A 387 12.01 -17.81 -10.94
C ALA A 387 11.56 -16.44 -10.39
N ILE A 388 11.13 -15.52 -11.26
CA ILE A 388 10.64 -14.19 -10.85
C ILE A 388 9.33 -14.34 -10.07
N LYS A 389 8.41 -15.18 -10.55
CA LYS A 389 7.13 -15.45 -9.92
C LYS A 389 7.33 -16.05 -8.54
N GLY A 390 8.15 -17.09 -8.40
CA GLY A 390 8.49 -17.69 -7.11
C GLY A 390 9.08 -16.68 -6.10
N PHE A 391 9.97 -15.79 -6.57
CA PHE A 391 10.54 -14.73 -5.75
C PHE A 391 9.49 -13.69 -5.31
N VAL A 392 8.69 -13.16 -6.22
CA VAL A 392 7.65 -12.16 -5.92
C VAL A 392 6.57 -12.77 -5.04
N THR A 393 6.20 -14.03 -5.26
CA THR A 393 5.27 -14.80 -4.41
C THR A 393 5.74 -14.84 -2.96
N TRP A 394 6.99 -15.26 -2.73
CA TRP A 394 7.54 -15.27 -1.37
C TRP A 394 7.51 -13.88 -0.74
N LEU A 395 8.01 -12.87 -1.45
CA LEU A 395 8.12 -11.50 -0.96
C LEU A 395 6.75 -10.91 -0.60
N ALA A 396 5.81 -10.98 -1.54
CA ALA A 396 4.47 -10.42 -1.40
C ALA A 396 3.65 -11.14 -0.33
N ASN A 397 3.94 -12.41 -0.05
CA ASN A 397 3.28 -13.17 0.99
C ASN A 397 3.84 -12.93 2.39
N ALA A 398 5.14 -12.65 2.49
CA ALA A 398 5.83 -12.50 3.77
C ALA A 398 5.82 -11.07 4.29
N TYR A 399 5.78 -10.06 3.41
CA TYR A 399 6.02 -8.67 3.81
C TYR A 399 4.99 -7.70 3.24
N ARG A 400 4.53 -6.75 4.07
CA ARG A 400 3.77 -5.59 3.58
C ARG A 400 4.59 -4.74 2.61
N VAL A 401 3.92 -4.08 1.68
CA VAL A 401 4.56 -3.10 0.80
C VAL A 401 5.06 -1.89 1.60
N GLY A 402 6.07 -1.21 1.08
CA GLY A 402 6.63 0.02 1.62
C GLY A 402 7.94 -0.15 2.39
N VAL A 403 8.23 0.82 3.27
CA VAL A 403 9.46 0.86 4.08
C VAL A 403 9.31 0.00 5.34
N HIS A 404 10.30 -0.84 5.63
CA HIS A 404 10.39 -1.68 6.84
C HIS A 404 11.46 -1.20 7.82
N SER A 405 12.46 -0.47 7.34
CA SER A 405 13.55 0.04 8.16
C SER A 405 14.19 1.27 7.53
N THR A 406 14.95 2.02 8.32
CA THR A 406 15.75 3.14 7.84
C THR A 406 16.92 2.67 6.96
N PRO A 407 17.50 3.56 6.13
CA PRO A 407 18.67 3.22 5.34
C PRO A 407 19.83 2.71 6.18
N ARG A 408 20.51 1.67 5.67
CA ARG A 408 21.57 0.95 6.40
C ARG A 408 22.70 1.86 6.87
N ASP A 409 23.11 2.81 6.03
CA ASP A 409 24.31 3.61 6.24
C ASP A 409 23.99 5.06 6.66
N LYS A 410 22.74 5.35 7.08
CA LYS A 410 22.29 6.72 7.44
C LYS A 410 23.11 7.37 8.57
N SER A 411 23.53 6.59 9.57
CA SER A 411 24.23 7.12 10.76
C SER A 411 25.72 7.38 10.54
N SER A 412 26.38 6.64 9.65
CA SER A 412 27.81 6.84 9.34
C SER A 412 28.07 8.17 8.65
N GLN A 413 27.11 8.66 7.85
CA GLN A 413 27.18 9.97 7.20
C GLN A 413 27.11 11.14 8.20
N SER A 414 26.27 11.02 9.25
CA SER A 414 26.20 12.04 10.31
C SER A 414 27.51 12.19 11.10
N ARG A 415 28.29 11.11 11.21
CA ARG A 415 29.61 11.12 11.85
C ARG A 415 30.70 11.64 10.91
N GLN A 416 30.57 11.40 9.61
CA GLN A 416 31.52 11.88 8.60
C GLN A 416 31.37 13.39 8.35
N SER A 417 30.13 13.88 8.23
CA SER A 417 29.82 15.32 8.16
C SER A 417 30.26 16.09 9.40
N ARG A 418 30.09 15.54 10.61
CA ARG A 418 30.63 16.14 11.85
C ARG A 418 32.17 16.21 11.86
N LYS A 419 32.84 15.15 11.42
CA LYS A 419 34.31 15.12 11.33
C LYS A 419 34.85 16.08 10.26
N GLU A 420 34.10 16.34 9.20
CA GLU A 420 34.46 17.32 8.16
C GLU A 420 34.20 18.76 8.63
N SER A 421 33.14 19.03 9.39
CA SER A 421 32.91 20.33 10.03
C SER A 421 33.93 20.66 11.13
N GLU A 422 34.45 19.64 11.83
CA GLU A 422 35.54 19.80 12.82
C GLU A 422 36.94 19.92 12.18
N ARG A 423 37.05 19.68 10.86
CA ARG A 423 38.29 19.78 10.07
C ARG A 423 38.33 20.99 9.14
N ALA A 424 37.30 21.82 9.12
CA ALA A 424 37.39 23.13 8.47
C ALA A 424 38.41 23.98 9.25
N PRO A 425 39.47 24.51 8.61
CA PRO A 425 40.36 25.44 9.29
C PRO A 425 39.58 26.69 9.68
N LEU A 426 39.66 27.05 10.96
CA LEU A 426 39.46 28.42 11.40
C LEU A 426 40.62 29.25 10.86
N GLU A 427 40.47 29.84 9.68
CA GLU A 427 41.32 30.94 9.18
C GLU A 427 40.46 31.79 8.21
N CYS A 428 40.43 33.12 8.26
CA CYS A 428 40.98 34.12 9.17
C CYS A 428 40.17 35.41 8.98
#